data_AF-A0A961T1J7-F1
#
_entry.id   AF-A0A961T1J7-F1
#
_cell.length_a   1.000
_cell.length_b   1.000
_cell.length_c   1.000
_cell.angle_alpha   90.00
_cell.angle_beta   90.00
_cell.angle_gamma   90.00
#
_symmetry.space_group_name_H-M   'P 1'
#
loop_
_entity.id
_entity.type
_entity.pdbx_description
1 polymer ?
#
loop_
_entity_poly.entity_id
_entity_poly.type
_entity_poly.pdbx_seq_one_letter_code
_entity_poly.pdbx_strand_id
1 'polypeptide(L)' 'MRNSFEITPELIAAHGLKPDEYDRILTLIGREPTFTELGIFSAM' A
#
# COMPACT_ATOMS: atom_id res chain seq x y z
N MET A 1 -16.33 -1.97 7.00
CA MET A 1 -15.04 -2.68 7.16
C MET A 1 -14.01 -1.64 7.54
N ARG A 2 -13.61 -1.58 8.82
CA ARG A 2 -12.47 -0.74 9.21
C ARG A 2 -11.22 -1.52 8.83
N ASN A 3 -10.29 -0.88 8.14
CA ASN A 3 -8.94 -1.41 8.01
C ASN A 3 -8.40 -1.58 9.45
N SER A 4 -8.36 -2.81 9.95
CA SER A 4 -7.83 -3.11 11.30
C SER A 4 -6.30 -3.18 11.32
N PHE A 5 -5.64 -2.72 10.24
CA PHE A 5 -4.20 -2.78 10.04
C PHE A 5 -3.72 -1.41 9.62
N GLU A 6 -2.81 -0.84 10.41
CA GLU A 6 -2.03 0.34 10.02
C GLU A 6 -1.08 -0.08 8.89
N ILE A 7 -1.03 0.71 7.82
CA ILE A 7 -0.06 0.48 6.75
C ILE A 7 1.29 0.99 7.24
N THR A 8 2.19 0.06 7.58
CA THR A 8 3.55 0.42 8.02
C THR A 8 4.56 0.23 6.88
N PRO A 9 5.73 0.91 6.92
CA PRO A 9 6.79 0.72 5.94
C PRO A 9 7.26 -0.74 5.81
N GLU A 10 7.24 -1.49 6.91
CA GLU A 10 7.59 -2.91 6.94
C GLU A 10 6.57 -3.76 6.18
N LEU A 11 5.28 -3.42 6.30
CA LEU A 11 4.20 -4.08 5.57
C LEU A 11 4.30 -3.82 4.06
N ILE A 12 4.56 -2.57 3.69
CA ILE A 12 4.79 -2.18 2.29
C ILE A 12 5.97 -2.97 1.71
N ALA A 13 7.09 -3.04 2.43
CA ALA A 13 8.26 -3.81 2.03
C ALA A 13 7.98 -5.33 1.97
N ALA A 14 7.16 -5.86 2.89
CA ALA A 14 6.74 -7.27 2.86
C ALA A 14 5.86 -7.60 1.64
N HIS A 15 5.15 -6.61 1.10
CA HIS A 15 4.44 -6.71 -0.18
C HIS A 15 5.34 -6.49 -1.40
N GLY A 16 6.66 -6.32 -1.21
CA GLY A 16 7.60 -6.11 -2.31
C GLY A 16 7.51 -4.74 -2.96
N LEU A 17 6.73 -3.82 -2.38
CA LEU A 17 6.61 -2.45 -2.83
C LEU A 17 7.77 -1.63 -2.28
N LYS A 18 8.38 -0.83 -3.14
CA LYS A 18 9.35 0.17 -2.71
C LYS A 18 8.64 1.43 -2.17
N PRO A 19 9.31 2.23 -1.32
CA PRO A 19 8.73 3.46 -0.78
C PRO A 19 8.27 4.44 -1.87
N ASP A 20 9.01 4.55 -2.98
CA ASP A 20 8.66 5.41 -4.11
C ASP A 20 7.43 4.92 -4.89
N GLU A 21 7.24 3.60 -4.97
CA GLU A 21 6.02 3.01 -5.54
C GLU A 21 4.81 3.29 -4.66
N TYR A 22 4.97 3.19 -3.34
CA TYR A 22 3.92 3.54 -2.38
C TYR A 22 3.55 5.03 -2.46
N ASP A 23 4.52 5.94 -2.54
CA ASP A 23 4.26 7.37 -2.71
C ASP A 23 3.50 7.70 -4.00
N ARG A 24 3.79 6.96 -5.08
CA ARG A 24 3.03 7.07 -6.33
C ARG A 24 1.60 6.56 -6.15
N ILE A 25 1.40 5.45 -5.45
CA ILE A 25 0.07 4.92 -5.12
C ILE A 25 -0.72 5.94 -4.29
N LEU A 26 -0.11 6.55 -3.27
CA LEU A 26 -0.73 7.61 -2.47
C LEU A 26 -1.14 8.80 -3.35
N THR A 27 -0.28 9.21 -4.27
CA THR A 27 -0.56 10.33 -5.20
C THR A 27 -1.67 9.99 -6.19
N LEU A 28 -1.75 8.74 -6.66
CA LEU A 28 -2.75 8.28 -7.62
C LEU A 28 -4.15 8.17 -7.01
N ILE A 29 -4.27 7.66 -5.79
CA ILE A 29 -5.56 7.41 -5.13
C ILE A 29 -5.95 8.59 -4.22
N GLY A 30 -4.99 9.42 -3.80
CA GLY A 30 -5.20 10.58 -2.93
C GLY A 30 -5.52 10.21 -1.47
N ARG A 31 -5.29 8.95 -1.09
CA ARG A 31 -5.50 8.41 0.26
C ARG A 31 -4.61 7.21 0.50
N GLU A 32 -4.53 6.76 1.75
CA GLU A 32 -3.88 5.50 2.08
C GLU A 32 -4.63 4.32 1.43
N PRO A 33 -3.91 3.40 0.75
CA PRO A 33 -4.48 2.18 0.20
C PRO A 33 -4.83 1.19 1.32
N THR A 34 -5.82 0.35 1.04
CA THR A 34 -6.19 -0.76 1.92
C THR A 34 -5.24 -1.95 1.75
N PHE A 35 -5.25 -2.88 2.70
CA PHE A 35 -4.44 -4.10 2.61
C PHE A 35 -4.70 -4.89 1.31
N THR A 36 -5.97 -4.97 0.90
CA THR A 36 -6.35 -5.61 -0.37
C THR A 36 -5.80 -4.84 -1.57
N GLU A 37 -5.86 -3.51 -1.56
CA GLU A 37 -5.31 -2.67 -2.63
C GLU A 37 -3.79 -2.80 -2.73
N LEU A 38 -3.07 -2.86 -1.60
CA LEU A 38 -1.63 -3.15 -1.57
C LEU A 38 -1.30 -4.49 -2.23
N GLY A 39 -2.10 -5.53 -1.95
CA GLY A 39 -1.97 -6.82 -2.62
C GLY A 39 -2.16 -6.72 -4.14
N ILE A 40 -3.10 -5.91 -4.62
CA ILE A 40 -3.31 -5.67 -6.05
C ILE A 40 -2.11 -4.95 -6.67
N PHE A 41 -1.63 -3.88 -6.04
CA PHE A 41 -0.48 -3.12 -6.55
C PHE A 41 0.82 -3.93 -6.54
N SER A 42 1.00 -4.85 -5.58
CA SER A 42 2.18 -5.73 -5.54
C SER A 42 2.23 -6.77 -6.66
N ALA A 43 1.10 -7.05 -7.32
CA ALA A 43 1.00 -8.04 -8.39
C ALA A 43 1.06 -7.42 -9.79
N MET A 44 1.00 -6.08 -9.90
CA MET A 44 1.12 -5.32 -11.14
C MET A 44 2.57 -5.00 -11.47
#